data_AF-A0A2A4WHD3-F1
#
_entry.id   AF-A0A2A4WHD3-F1
#
_cell.length_a   1.000
_cell.length_b   1.000
_cell.length_c   1.000
_cell.angle_alpha   90.00
_cell.angle_beta   90.00
_cell.angle_gamma   90.00
#
_symmetry.space_group_name_H-M   'P 1'
#
loop_
_entity.id
_entity.type
_entity.pdbx_description
1 polymer ?
#
loop_
_entity_poly.entity_id
_entity_poly.type
_entity_poly.pdbx_seq_one_letter_code
_entity_poly.pdbx_strand_id
1 'polypeptide(L)'
;MANLQVKSIDEQLYKSLGRRAALENRSISQEVVSILKDYLSKPSTKHAKTNEQFMQLCGSWVDDKSAEQISKEIRNSRSRSKHRDISL
;
A
#
# COMPACT_ATOMS: atom_id res chain seq x y z
N MET A 1 -21.68 -24.61 9.87
CA MET A 1 -20.96 -24.00 8.73
C MET A 1 -21.97 -23.32 7.83
N ALA A 2 -21.87 -22.01 7.66
CA ALA A 2 -22.68 -21.31 6.66
C ALA A 2 -22.11 -21.62 5.27
N ASN A 3 -22.95 -22.01 4.32
CA ASN A 3 -22.57 -22.20 2.93
C ASN A 3 -23.05 -20.97 2.14
N LEU A 4 -22.14 -20.27 1.48
CA LEU A 4 -22.45 -19.16 0.58
C LEU A 4 -22.35 -19.66 -0.87
N GLN A 5 -23.50 -19.83 -1.52
CA GLN A 5 -23.55 -20.13 -2.95
C GLN A 5 -23.72 -18.83 -3.74
N VAL A 6 -22.74 -18.51 -4.59
CA VAL A 6 -22.83 -17.40 -5.53
C VAL A 6 -23.37 -17.95 -6.86
N LYS A 7 -24.50 -17.40 -7.32
CA LYS A 7 -25.10 -17.76 -8.61
C LYS A 7 -24.65 -16.78 -9.69
N SER A 8 -24.52 -17.27 -10.92
CA SER A 8 -24.16 -16.47 -12.10
C SER A 8 -22.85 -15.71 -11.97
N ILE A 9 -21.80 -16.37 -11.46
CA ILE A 9 -20.45 -15.79 -11.49
C ILE A 9 -19.94 -15.74 -12.93
N ASP A 10 -19.44 -14.58 -13.33
CA ASP A 10 -18.78 -14.43 -14.63
C ASP A 10 -17.55 -15.35 -14.73
N GLU A 11 -17.35 -15.97 -15.89
CA GLU A 11 -16.28 -16.95 -16.09
C GLU A 11 -14.89 -16.29 -16.03
N GLN A 12 -14.74 -15.05 -16.50
CA GLN A 12 -13.48 -14.31 -16.39
C GLN A 12 -13.19 -13.97 -14.93
N LEU A 13 -14.22 -13.59 -14.17
CA LEU A 13 -14.09 -13.37 -12.74
C LEU A 13 -13.63 -14.64 -12.02
N TYR A 14 -14.25 -15.78 -12.29
CA TYR A 14 -13.84 -17.07 -11.69
C TYR A 14 -12.38 -17.44 -12.04
N LYS A 15 -11.97 -17.24 -13.30
CA LYS A 15 -10.57 -17.46 -13.73
C LYS A 15 -9.59 -16.52 -13.03
N SER A 16 -9.93 -15.24 -12.90
CA SER A 16 -9.09 -14.25 -12.23
C SER A 16 -8.89 -14.59 -10.74
N LEU A 17 -9.96 -15.04 -10.09
CA LEU A 17 -9.95 -15.48 -8.70
C LEU A 17 -9.11 -16.74 -8.52
N GLY A 18 -9.20 -17.70 -9.46
CA GLY A 18 -8.34 -18.88 -9.49
C GLY A 18 -6.86 -18.55 -9.63
N ARG A 19 -6.49 -17.62 -10.52
CA ARG A 19 -5.10 -17.16 -10.68
C ARG A 19 -4.57 -16.53 -9.39
N ARG A 20 -5.37 -15.68 -8.75
CA ARG A 20 -5.00 -15.03 -7.49
C ARG A 20 -4.85 -16.05 -6.35
N ALA A 21 -5.77 -17.01 -6.25
CA ALA A 21 -5.70 -18.08 -5.26
C ALA A 21 -4.43 -18.94 -5.43
N ALA A 22 -4.03 -19.22 -6.69
CA ALA A 22 -2.80 -19.94 -6.98
C ALA A 22 -1.54 -19.16 -6.57
N LEU A 23 -1.49 -17.84 -6.77
CA LEU A 23 -0.38 -17.00 -6.32
C LEU A 23 -0.23 -17.01 -4.79
N GLU A 24 -1.35 -17.00 -4.07
CA GLU A 24 -1.38 -16.99 -2.61
C GLU A 24 -1.28 -18.40 -1.99
N ASN A 25 -1.11 -19.45 -2.81
CA ASN A 25 -1.11 -20.87 -2.41
C ASN A 25 -2.34 -21.25 -1.56
N ARG A 26 -3.52 -20.74 -1.93
CA ARG A 26 -4.80 -20.95 -1.21
C ARG A 26 -5.85 -21.55 -2.14
N SER A 27 -6.86 -22.19 -1.57
CA SER A 27 -8.05 -22.57 -2.35
C SER A 27 -8.87 -21.34 -2.72
N ILE A 28 -9.62 -21.44 -3.83
CA ILE A 28 -10.50 -20.36 -4.30
C ILE A 28 -11.48 -19.93 -3.21
N SER A 29 -12.10 -20.87 -2.49
CA SER A 29 -13.03 -20.57 -1.40
C SER A 29 -12.36 -19.80 -0.25
N GLN A 30 -11.13 -20.16 0.10
CA GLN A 30 -10.36 -19.44 1.13
C GLN A 30 -9.96 -18.04 0.66
N GLU A 31 -9.61 -17.89 -0.61
CA GLU A 31 -9.24 -16.59 -1.18
C GLU A 31 -10.45 -15.63 -1.19
N VAL A 32 -11.63 -16.11 -1.56
CA VAL A 32 -12.87 -15.30 -1.48
C VAL A 32 -13.13 -14.83 -0.05
N VAL A 33 -13.02 -15.74 0.92
CA VAL A 33 -13.20 -15.38 2.33
C VAL A 33 -12.14 -14.38 2.79
N SER A 34 -10.88 -14.54 2.35
CA SER A 34 -9.79 -13.61 2.65
C SER A 34 -10.09 -12.22 2.10
N ILE A 35 -10.54 -12.12 0.85
CA ILE A 35 -10.92 -10.86 0.21
C ILE A 35 -12.09 -10.20 0.96
N LEU A 36 -13.11 -10.97 1.32
CA LEU A 36 -14.26 -10.44 2.07
C LEU A 36 -13.84 -9.95 3.46
N LYS A 37 -13.00 -10.70 4.18
CA LYS A 37 -12.46 -10.28 5.47
C LYS A 37 -11.64 -9.00 5.35
N ASP A 38 -10.76 -8.91 4.36
CA ASP A 38 -9.95 -7.73 4.09
C ASP A 38 -10.81 -6.52 3.67
N TYR A 39 -11.88 -6.74 2.92
CA TYR A 39 -12.81 -5.68 2.57
C TYR A 39 -13.57 -5.16 3.80
N LEU A 40 -14.08 -6.06 4.64
CA LEU A 40 -14.84 -5.71 5.84
C LEU A 40 -13.98 -5.19 6.99
N SER A 41 -12.70 -5.54 7.05
CA SER A 41 -11.76 -5.04 8.05
C SER A 41 -11.28 -3.61 7.76
N LYS A 42 -11.45 -3.13 6.52
CA LYS A 42 -11.10 -1.76 6.15
C LYS A 42 -12.14 -0.80 6.75
N PRO A 43 -11.73 0.16 7.59
CA PRO A 43 -12.67 1.18 8.06
C PRO A 43 -13.17 1.98 6.85
N SER A 44 -14.48 2.24 6.80
CA SER A 44 -15.18 2.99 5.75
C SER A 44 -14.59 4.39 5.48
N THR A 45 -13.73 4.88 6.36
CA THR A 45 -12.99 6.14 6.25
C THR A 45 -11.82 6.10 5.27
N LYS A 46 -11.53 4.97 4.62
CA LYS A 46 -10.39 4.84 3.69
C LYS A 46 -10.46 5.84 2.53
N HIS A 47 -11.65 6.09 1.97
CA HIS A 47 -11.80 7.07 0.88
C HIS A 47 -11.63 8.52 1.35
N ALA A 48 -12.14 8.86 2.53
CA ALA A 48 -11.95 10.19 3.12
C ALA A 48 -10.47 10.46 3.44
N LYS A 49 -9.79 9.49 4.07
CA LYS A 49 -8.35 9.58 4.39
C LYS A 49 -7.46 9.63 3.16
N THR A 50 -7.78 8.87 2.10
CA THR A 50 -7.00 8.90 0.86
C THR A 50 -7.09 10.28 0.19
N ASN A 51 -8.28 10.89 0.12
CA ASN A 51 -8.43 12.23 -0.45
C ASN A 51 -7.72 13.30 0.40
N GLU A 52 -7.84 13.25 1.73
CA GLU A 52 -7.10 14.15 2.63
C GLU A 52 -5.58 14.00 2.47
N GLN A 53 -5.07 12.79 2.34
CA GLN A 53 -3.64 12.53 2.10
C GLN A 53 -3.19 13.08 0.74
N PHE A 54 -4.00 12.94 -0.31
CA PHE A 54 -3.69 13.54 -1.62
C PHE A 54 -3.70 15.06 -1.56
N MET A 55 -4.63 15.66 -0.83
CA MET A 55 -4.66 17.11 -0.61
C MET A 55 -3.45 17.60 0.19
N GLN A 56 -2.98 16.84 1.19
CA GLN A 56 -1.76 17.16 1.94
C GLN A 56 -0.49 17.10 1.07
N LEU A 57 -0.46 16.24 0.04
CA LEU A 57 0.64 16.17 -0.92
C LEU A 57 0.61 17.33 -1.93
N CYS A 58 -0.55 17.92 -2.18
CA CYS A 58 -0.69 19.10 -3.05
C CYS A 58 -0.15 20.34 -2.33
N GLY A 59 1.16 20.58 -2.45
CA GLY A 59 1.84 21.71 -1.82
C GLY A 59 3.09 21.30 -1.03
N SER A 60 3.26 20.01 -0.72
CA SER A 60 4.46 19.49 -0.04
C SER A 60 5.73 19.57 -0.90
N TRP A 61 5.58 19.88 -2.19
CA TRP A 61 6.67 20.04 -3.15
C TRP A 61 7.14 21.50 -3.29
N VAL A 62 6.45 22.44 -2.63
CA VAL A 62 6.89 23.84 -2.55
C VAL A 62 7.85 23.93 -1.38
N ASP A 63 9.15 23.97 -1.69
CA ASP A 63 10.21 24.18 -0.72
C ASP A 63 10.78 25.59 -0.93
N ASP A 64 10.91 26.37 0.15
CA ASP A 64 11.57 27.69 0.13
C ASP A 64 13.09 27.56 -0.05
N LYS A 65 13.64 26.34 0.12
CA LYS A 65 15.06 26.07 -0.09
C LYS A 65 15.42 26.11 -1.57
N SER A 66 16.52 26.81 -1.88
CA SER A 66 17.08 26.78 -3.24
C SER A 66 17.69 25.41 -3.57
N ALA A 67 17.81 25.11 -4.86
CA ALA A 67 18.43 23.87 -5.32
C ALA A 67 19.88 23.70 -4.79
N GLU A 68 20.63 24.79 -4.62
CA GLU A 68 21.98 24.73 -4.01
C GLU A 68 21.94 24.31 -2.53
N GLN A 69 20.94 24.77 -1.78
CA GLN A 69 20.80 24.41 -0.37
C GLN A 69 20.41 22.94 -0.20
N ILE A 70 19.47 22.45 -1.01
CA ILE A 70 19.04 21.05 -1.01
C ILE A 70 20.22 20.12 -1.37
N SER A 71 20.96 20.45 -2.43
CA SER A 71 22.11 19.65 -2.86
C SER A 71 23.25 19.64 -1.84
N LYS A 72 23.53 20.78 -1.19
CA LYS A 72 24.52 20.89 -0.10
C LYS A 72 24.10 20.07 1.13
N GLU A 73 22.82 20.10 1.50
CA GLU A 73 22.26 19.32 2.60
C GLU A 73 22.40 17.81 2.35
N ILE A 74 22.03 17.33 1.16
CA ILE A 74 22.18 15.93 0.74
C ILE A 74 23.65 15.49 0.76
N ARG A 75 24.58 16.37 0.33
CA ARG A 75 26.01 16.08 0.35
C ARG A 75 26.54 15.97 1.78
N ASN A 76 26.11 16.87 2.66
CA ASN A 76 26.50 16.90 4.06
C ASN A 76 25.94 15.73 4.86
N SER A 77 24.70 15.30 4.58
CA SER A 77 24.09 14.13 5.24
C SER A 77 24.82 12.83 4.90
N ARG A 78 25.24 12.66 3.63
CA ARG A 78 26.08 11.53 3.20
C ARG A 78 27.44 11.51 3.88
N SER A 79 28.05 12.68 4.14
CA SER A 79 29.32 12.77 4.85
C SER A 79 29.20 12.51 6.35
N ARG A 80 28.08 12.89 6.98
CA ARG A 80 27.83 12.67 8.41
C ARG A 80 27.50 11.22 8.75
N SER A 81 26.93 10.46 7.81
CA SER A 81 26.69 9.01 7.96
C SER A 81 27.97 8.19 8.14
N LYS A 82 29.12 8.67 7.64
CA LYS A 82 30.43 8.01 7.84
C LYS A 82 31.06 8.29 9.21
N HIS A 83 30.47 9.18 10.02
CA HIS A 83 31.01 9.59 11.33
C HIS A 83 30.14 9.10 12.50
N ARG A 84 29.37 8.02 12.30
CA ARG A 84 28.59 7.36 13.36
C ARG A 84 28.89 5.88 13.41
N ASP A 85 30.17 5.53 13.51
CA ASP A 85 30.54 4.20 13.98
C ASP A 85 32.00 4.14 14.42
N ILE A 86 32.35 4.66 15.61
CA ILE A 86 33.38 4.09 16.51
C ILE A 86 33.17 4.67 17.92
N SER A 87 32.40 4.01 18.78
CA SER A 87 32.48 4.14 20.26
C SER A 87 31.75 2.96 20.92
N LEU A 88 32.43 1.82 21.01
CA LEU A 88 32.23 0.77 22.02
C LEU A 88 33.58 0.47 22.63
#